data_AF-A0AA35W4A9-F1
#
_entry.id   AF-A0AA35W4A9-F1
#
_cell.length_a   1.000
_cell.length_b   1.000
_cell.length_c   1.000
_cell.angle_alpha   90.00
_cell.angle_beta   90.00
_cell.angle_gamma   90.00
#
_symmetry.space_group_name_H-M   'P 1'
#
loop_
_entity.id
_entity.type
_entity.pdbx_description
1 polymer ?
#
loop_
_entity_poly.entity_id
_entity_poly.type
_entity_poly.pdbx_seq_one_letter_code
_entity_poly.pdbx_strand_id
1 'polypeptide(L)'
;MKSLQLVVVAAFAFSLLETGASQCDVVRLAVAVHETLSPFMTEIREDLSRIESKVDSLSGDIEEHKNKTATELSMTVTTAHSELERNVLTNVTKELKKTADYILELAHTYECGGTGGWRRVVYLNMTDPNTNCPLGWNLTSHSKRTCGKFNTRNLFCDSVLFPVSGGDYTS
;
A
#
# COMPACT_ATOMS: atom_id res chain seq x y z
N MET A 1 34.86 43.48 -37.13
CA MET A 1 34.65 44.04 -38.51
C MET A 1 33.17 44.30 -38.83
N LYS A 2 32.21 43.43 -38.45
CA LYS A 2 30.77 43.58 -38.79
C LYS A 2 30.10 44.87 -38.26
N SER A 3 30.40 45.29 -37.04
CA SER A 3 29.92 46.56 -36.47
C SER A 3 30.38 47.79 -37.24
N LEU A 4 31.53 47.71 -37.93
CA LEU A 4 32.06 48.83 -38.70
C LEU A 4 31.28 49.04 -40.01
N GLN A 5 30.85 47.97 -40.67
CA GLN A 5 30.06 48.08 -41.90
C GLN A 5 28.64 48.59 -41.65
N LEU A 6 28.02 48.18 -40.54
CA LEU A 6 26.71 48.69 -40.15
C LEU A 6 26.75 50.20 -39.85
N VAL A 7 27.81 50.67 -39.19
CA VAL A 7 28.05 52.09 -38.90
C VAL A 7 28.28 52.89 -40.19
N VAL A 8 29.01 52.33 -41.16
CA VAL A 8 29.25 52.98 -42.46
C VAL A 8 27.95 53.12 -43.26
N VAL A 9 27.10 52.09 -43.31
CA VAL A 9 25.81 52.14 -43.99
C VAL A 9 24.86 53.14 -43.31
N ALA A 10 24.84 53.18 -41.98
CA ALA A 10 24.04 54.15 -41.22
C ALA A 10 24.51 55.60 -41.44
N ALA A 11 25.83 55.84 -41.47
CA ALA A 11 26.40 57.15 -41.77
C ALA A 11 26.05 57.61 -43.19
N PHE A 12 26.11 56.71 -44.17
CA PHE A 12 25.75 57.01 -45.56
C PHE A 12 24.25 57.32 -45.73
N ALA A 13 23.38 56.61 -45.00
CA ALA A 13 21.95 56.89 -44.96
C ALA A 13 21.64 58.27 -44.36
N PHE A 14 22.37 58.66 -43.31
CA PHE A 14 22.19 59.95 -42.64
C PHE A 14 22.59 61.13 -43.54
N SER A 15 23.71 61.02 -44.25
CA SER A 15 24.15 62.04 -45.21
C SER A 15 23.18 62.25 -46.39
N LEU A 16 22.48 61.18 -46.80
CA LEU A 16 21.46 61.26 -47.86
C LEU A 16 20.16 61.93 -47.38
N LEU A 17 19.83 61.82 -46.08
CA LEU A 17 18.68 62.52 -45.49
C LEU A 17 18.89 64.03 -45.41
N GLU A 18 20.12 64.49 -45.14
CA GLU A 18 20.44 65.91 -45.00
C GLU A 18 20.53 66.65 -46.35
N THR A 19 20.79 65.96 -47.45
CA THR A 19 21.15 66.58 -48.74
C THR A 19 20.02 66.60 -49.78
N GLY A 20 18.83 66.06 -49.47
CA GLY A 20 17.73 65.98 -50.43
C GLY A 20 18.01 64.97 -51.54
N ALA A 21 18.12 63.69 -51.15
CA ALA A 21 18.52 62.59 -52.02
C ALA A 21 17.66 62.42 -53.30
N SER A 22 18.33 62.12 -54.41
CA SER A 22 17.67 61.71 -55.64
C SER A 22 17.14 60.28 -55.56
N GLN A 23 16.19 59.91 -56.43
CA GLN A 23 15.64 58.54 -56.47
C GLN A 23 16.73 57.47 -56.71
N CYS A 24 17.82 57.81 -57.41
CA CYS A 24 18.96 56.93 -57.64
C CYS A 24 19.79 56.68 -56.36
N ASP A 25 19.91 57.67 -55.50
CA ASP A 25 20.69 57.55 -54.26
C ASP A 25 19.98 56.65 -53.24
N VAL A 26 18.64 56.72 -53.19
CA VAL A 26 17.81 55.82 -52.38
C VAL A 26 17.97 54.36 -52.83
N VAL A 27 18.01 54.10 -54.14
CA VAL A 27 18.21 52.75 -54.68
C VAL A 27 19.61 52.22 -54.34
N ARG A 28 20.65 53.05 -54.48
CA ARG A 28 22.03 52.65 -54.11
C ARG A 28 22.16 52.33 -52.62
N LEU A 29 21.52 53.14 -51.77
CA LEU A 29 21.49 52.87 -50.34
C LEU A 29 20.76 51.56 -50.03
N ALA A 30 19.61 51.29 -50.67
CA ALA A 30 18.86 50.06 -50.47
C ALA A 30 19.67 48.81 -50.86
N VAL A 31 20.43 48.87 -51.96
CA VAL A 31 21.33 47.79 -52.39
C VAL A 31 22.46 47.59 -51.39
N ALA A 32 23.14 48.66 -50.95
CA ALA A 32 24.23 48.57 -49.98
C ALA A 32 23.75 48.03 -48.62
N VAL A 33 22.58 48.45 -48.17
CA VAL A 33 21.92 47.92 -46.96
C VAL A 33 21.62 46.42 -47.13
N HIS A 34 21.08 46.02 -48.28
CA HIS A 34 20.76 44.62 -48.56
C HIS A 34 22.02 43.73 -48.59
N GLU A 35 23.08 44.14 -49.27
CA GLU A 35 24.35 43.40 -49.33
C GLU A 35 24.99 43.27 -47.95
N THR A 36 24.85 44.28 -47.09
CA THR A 36 25.41 44.26 -45.73
C THR A 36 24.58 43.40 -44.77
N LEU A 37 23.25 43.47 -44.86
CA LEU A 37 22.35 42.75 -43.94
C LEU A 37 22.08 41.31 -44.35
N SER A 38 22.11 40.98 -45.63
CA SER A 38 21.88 39.61 -46.15
C SER A 38 22.72 38.54 -45.43
N PRO A 39 24.07 38.66 -45.33
CA PRO A 39 24.90 37.66 -44.66
C PRO A 39 24.63 37.56 -43.15
N PHE A 40 24.20 38.65 -42.51
CA PHE A 40 23.84 38.65 -41.09
C PHE A 40 22.52 37.89 -40.86
N MET A 41 21.54 38.10 -41.74
CA MET A 41 20.26 37.38 -41.68
C MET A 41 20.42 35.88 -41.94
N THR A 42 21.38 35.47 -42.79
CA THR A 42 21.69 34.05 -43.00
C THR A 42 22.37 33.42 -41.78
N GLU A 43 23.32 34.13 -41.15
CA GLU A 43 23.98 33.66 -39.93
C GLU A 43 22.99 33.49 -38.77
N ILE A 44 22.10 34.47 -38.57
CA ILE A 44 21.01 34.35 -37.58
C ILE A 44 20.14 33.12 -37.86
N ARG A 45 19.79 32.88 -39.13
CA ARG A 45 18.97 31.73 -39.50
C ARG A 45 19.65 30.40 -39.17
N GLU A 46 20.96 30.29 -39.41
CA GLU A 46 21.75 29.11 -39.06
C GLU A 46 21.88 28.91 -37.56
N ASP A 47 22.07 29.98 -36.80
CA ASP A 47 22.11 29.90 -35.34
C ASP A 47 20.75 29.51 -34.77
N LEU A 48 19.65 30.03 -35.35
CA LEU A 48 18.29 29.68 -34.95
C LEU A 48 18.02 28.19 -35.19
N SER A 49 18.40 27.65 -36.35
CA SER A 49 18.21 26.22 -36.64
C SER A 49 19.05 25.32 -35.74
N ARG A 50 20.26 25.77 -35.38
CA ARG A 50 21.11 25.06 -34.40
C ARG A 50 20.49 25.08 -33.00
N ILE A 51 19.86 26.19 -32.61
CA ILE A 51 19.15 26.30 -31.32
C ILE A 51 17.93 25.38 -31.32
N GLU A 52 17.10 25.42 -32.37
CA GLU A 52 15.93 24.54 -32.52
C GLU A 52 16.32 23.07 -32.40
N SER A 53 17.37 22.64 -33.12
CA SER A 53 17.88 21.27 -33.02
C SER A 53 18.34 20.89 -31.60
N LYS A 54 18.95 21.81 -30.87
CA LYS A 54 19.35 21.57 -29.47
C LYS A 54 18.13 21.48 -28.54
N VAL A 55 17.11 22.31 -28.77
CA VAL A 55 15.86 22.27 -28.00
C VAL A 55 15.15 20.93 -28.21
N ASP A 56 15.10 20.43 -29.45
CA ASP A 56 14.50 19.13 -29.75
C ASP A 56 15.26 17.98 -29.07
N SER A 57 16.61 18.01 -29.12
CA SER A 57 17.44 17.03 -28.42
C SER A 57 17.20 17.04 -26.91
N LEU A 58 17.19 18.23 -26.29
CA LEU A 58 16.94 18.38 -24.85
C LEU A 58 15.52 17.91 -24.48
N SER A 59 14.54 18.16 -25.34
CA SER A 59 13.17 17.67 -25.12
C SER A 59 13.13 16.14 -25.12
N GLY A 60 13.90 15.49 -26.00
CA GLY A 60 14.05 14.03 -26.02
C GLY A 60 14.67 13.50 -24.73
N ASP A 61 15.79 14.08 -24.31
CA ASP A 61 16.51 13.68 -23.08
C ASP A 61 15.64 13.83 -21.82
N ILE A 62 14.84 14.90 -21.75
CA ILE A 62 13.91 15.13 -20.63
C ILE A 62 12.85 14.02 -20.57
N GLU A 63 12.25 13.65 -21.71
CA GLU A 63 11.22 12.63 -21.74
C GLU A 63 11.80 11.24 -21.43
N GLU A 64 13.01 10.93 -21.90
CA GLU A 64 13.72 9.71 -21.54
C GLU A 64 14.01 9.66 -20.02
N HIS A 65 14.58 10.73 -19.46
CA HIS A 65 14.88 10.79 -18.03
C HIS A 65 13.62 10.66 -17.18
N LYS A 66 12.52 11.29 -17.59
CA LYS A 66 11.22 11.19 -16.95
C LYS A 66 10.70 9.75 -16.95
N ASN A 67 10.76 9.06 -18.09
CA ASN A 67 10.31 7.67 -18.22
C ASN A 67 11.18 6.71 -17.39
N LYS A 68 12.50 6.91 -17.40
CA LYS A 68 13.43 6.14 -16.57
C LYS A 68 13.13 6.33 -15.07
N THR A 69 13.00 7.58 -14.63
CA THR A 69 12.70 7.91 -13.23
C THR A 69 11.35 7.33 -12.81
N ALA A 70 10.32 7.44 -13.64
CA ALA A 70 9.00 6.87 -13.36
C ALA A 70 9.06 5.34 -13.20
N THR A 71 9.85 4.65 -14.03
CA THR A 71 10.02 3.20 -13.98
C THR A 71 10.77 2.77 -12.71
N GLU A 72 11.88 3.44 -12.38
CA GLU A 72 12.66 3.17 -11.16
C GLU A 72 11.83 3.41 -9.89
N LEU A 73 11.05 4.49 -9.85
CA LEU A 73 10.15 4.79 -8.73
C LEU A 73 9.05 3.74 -8.60
N SER A 74 8.44 3.32 -9.72
CA SER A 74 7.39 2.31 -9.75
C SER A 74 7.88 0.96 -9.20
N MET A 75 9.08 0.51 -9.60
CA MET A 75 9.69 -0.72 -9.06
C MET A 75 9.97 -0.61 -7.56
N THR A 76 10.49 0.54 -7.11
CA THR A 76 10.83 0.77 -5.70
C THR A 76 9.59 0.75 -4.82
N VAL A 77 8.54 1.46 -5.24
CA VAL A 77 7.25 1.51 -4.52
C VAL A 77 6.61 0.12 -4.45
N THR A 78 6.60 -0.62 -5.55
CA THR A 78 6.01 -1.97 -5.59
C THR A 78 6.76 -2.93 -4.66
N THR A 79 8.09 -2.85 -4.64
CA THR A 79 8.93 -3.68 -3.76
C THR A 79 8.65 -3.35 -2.29
N ALA A 80 8.68 -2.07 -1.92
CA ALA A 80 8.42 -1.61 -0.56
C ALA A 80 7.00 -1.98 -0.08
N HIS A 81 6.01 -1.89 -0.97
CA HIS A 81 4.64 -2.30 -0.68
C HIS A 81 4.55 -3.79 -0.36
N SER A 82 5.15 -4.66 -1.20
CA SER A 82 5.15 -6.11 -0.96
C SER A 82 5.87 -6.50 0.35
N GLU A 83 6.89 -5.74 0.74
CA GLU A 83 7.62 -5.95 1.98
C GLU A 83 6.81 -5.54 3.19
N LEU A 84 6.13 -4.39 3.11
CA LEU A 84 5.21 -3.94 4.15
C LEU A 84 4.08 -4.95 4.36
N GLU A 85 3.44 -5.43 3.29
CA GLU A 85 2.37 -6.43 3.38
C GLU A 85 2.84 -7.72 4.07
N ARG A 86 4.02 -8.24 3.72
CA ARG A 86 4.60 -9.41 4.39
C ARG A 86 4.89 -9.15 5.86
N ASN A 87 5.46 -7.99 6.20
CA ASN A 87 5.81 -7.65 7.58
C ASN A 87 4.56 -7.48 8.45
N VAL A 88 3.50 -6.85 7.92
CA VAL A 88 2.21 -6.74 8.61
C VAL A 88 1.59 -8.12 8.80
N LEU A 89 1.50 -8.94 7.75
CA LEU A 89 0.89 -10.25 7.82
C LEU A 89 1.59 -11.17 8.83
N THR A 90 2.92 -11.19 8.83
CA THR A 90 3.71 -12.01 9.76
C THR A 90 3.52 -11.56 11.21
N ASN A 91 3.51 -10.25 11.47
CA ASN A 91 3.31 -9.73 12.82
C ASN A 91 1.89 -10.02 13.33
N VAL A 92 0.87 -9.76 12.51
CA VAL A 92 -0.53 -10.07 12.85
C VAL A 92 -0.73 -11.56 13.12
N THR A 93 -0.17 -12.43 12.26
CA THR A 93 -0.27 -13.89 12.45
C THR A 93 0.41 -14.33 13.75
N LYS A 94 1.55 -13.74 14.09
CA LYS A 94 2.26 -14.02 15.34
C LYS A 94 1.43 -13.65 16.57
N GLU A 95 0.82 -12.47 16.58
CA GLU A 95 -0.02 -12.02 17.70
C GLU A 95 -1.33 -12.82 17.81
N LEU A 96 -1.95 -13.17 16.67
CA LEU A 96 -3.11 -14.07 16.66
C LEU A 96 -2.77 -15.45 17.21
N LYS A 97 -1.61 -16.00 16.83
CA LYS A 97 -1.16 -17.30 17.35
C LYS A 97 -0.96 -17.26 18.86
N LYS A 98 -0.27 -16.24 19.39
CA LYS A 98 -0.11 -16.06 20.84
C LYS A 98 -1.46 -16.00 21.57
N THR A 99 -2.43 -15.29 20.98
CA THR A 99 -3.77 -15.17 21.56
C THR A 99 -4.52 -16.50 21.53
N ALA A 100 -4.42 -17.25 20.43
CA ALA A 100 -5.00 -18.59 20.30
C ALA A 100 -4.40 -19.57 21.31
N ASP A 101 -3.08 -19.57 21.49
CA ASP A 101 -2.37 -20.41 22.45
C ASP A 101 -2.84 -20.10 23.89
N TYR A 102 -3.00 -18.81 24.24
CA TYR A 102 -3.54 -18.39 25.55
C TYR A 102 -4.99 -18.85 25.78
N ILE A 103 -5.85 -18.72 24.76
CA ILE A 103 -7.24 -19.20 24.85
C ILE A 103 -7.28 -20.72 25.03
N LEU A 104 -6.41 -21.46 24.35
CA LEU A 104 -6.32 -22.92 24.47
C LEU A 104 -5.85 -23.35 25.86
N GLU A 105 -4.88 -22.63 26.44
CA GLU A 105 -4.42 -22.86 27.81
C GLU A 105 -5.54 -22.62 28.85
N LEU A 106 -6.31 -21.55 28.66
CA LEU A 106 -7.52 -21.32 29.46
C LEU A 106 -8.54 -22.45 29.25
N ALA A 107 -8.78 -22.89 28.03
CA ALA A 107 -9.73 -23.98 27.76
C ALA A 107 -9.33 -25.28 28.48
N HIS A 108 -8.05 -25.68 28.45
CA HIS A 108 -7.58 -26.87 29.17
C HIS A 108 -7.68 -26.76 30.69
N THR A 109 -7.56 -25.57 31.26
CA THR A 109 -7.76 -25.36 32.71
C THR A 109 -9.23 -25.38 33.13
N TYR A 110 -10.15 -25.12 32.18
CA TYR A 110 -11.60 -25.20 32.39
C TYR A 110 -12.24 -26.49 31.90
N GLU A 111 -11.47 -27.39 31.26
CA GLU A 111 -11.90 -28.76 31.04
C GLU A 111 -12.12 -29.44 32.38
N CYS A 112 -13.30 -30.04 32.52
CA CYS A 112 -13.65 -30.85 33.66
C CYS A 112 -12.87 -32.16 33.61
N GLY A 113 -11.60 -32.11 33.99
CA GLY A 113 -10.71 -33.24 33.80
C GLY A 113 -9.22 -33.02 34.09
N GLY A 114 -8.79 -31.81 34.49
CA GLY A 114 -7.41 -31.59 34.93
C GLY A 114 -7.07 -32.46 36.15
N THR A 115 -6.41 -33.59 35.93
CA THR A 115 -5.59 -34.47 36.81
C THR A 115 -5.93 -34.65 38.31
N GLY A 116 -7.09 -34.21 38.81
CA GLY A 116 -7.45 -34.25 40.24
C GLY A 116 -8.91 -33.94 40.59
N GLY A 117 -9.86 -33.97 39.65
CA GLY A 117 -11.17 -33.34 39.86
C GLY A 117 -12.41 -34.23 40.04
N TRP A 118 -12.40 -35.49 39.58
CA TRP A 118 -13.62 -36.32 39.62
C TRP A 118 -13.49 -37.48 40.60
N ARG A 119 -14.00 -37.28 41.82
CA ARG A 119 -14.40 -38.40 42.67
C ARG A 119 -15.79 -38.84 42.22
N ARG A 120 -15.96 -40.10 41.83
CA ARG A 120 -17.31 -40.69 41.70
C ARG A 120 -17.90 -40.69 43.11
N VAL A 121 -18.83 -39.78 43.38
CA VAL A 121 -19.37 -39.62 44.74
C VAL A 121 -20.60 -40.50 44.98
N VAL A 122 -21.23 -41.04 43.93
CA VAL A 122 -22.42 -41.90 44.10
C VAL A 122 -22.58 -42.86 42.91
N TYR A 123 -22.87 -44.13 43.22
CA TYR A 123 -23.35 -45.10 42.23
C TYR A 123 -24.87 -45.15 42.29
N LEU A 124 -25.53 -44.75 41.20
CA LEU A 124 -26.98 -44.87 41.05
C LEU A 124 -27.28 -46.17 40.28
N ASN A 125 -27.88 -47.14 40.96
CA ASN A 125 -28.34 -48.37 40.32
C ASN A 125 -29.59 -48.09 39.48
N MET A 126 -29.39 -47.85 38.18
CA MET A 126 -30.45 -47.58 37.21
C MET A 126 -30.90 -48.86 36.47
N THR A 127 -30.79 -50.04 37.10
CA THR A 127 -31.18 -51.32 36.48
C THR A 127 -32.69 -51.39 36.22
N ASP A 128 -33.51 -50.72 37.05
CA ASP A 128 -34.94 -50.54 36.78
C ASP A 128 -35.16 -49.39 35.77
N PRO A 129 -35.75 -49.66 34.59
CA PRO A 129 -36.01 -48.66 33.56
C PRO A 129 -36.96 -47.52 34.00
N ASN A 130 -37.71 -47.70 35.08
CA ASN A 130 -38.62 -46.68 35.62
C ASN A 130 -37.94 -45.70 36.59
N THR A 131 -36.66 -45.92 36.92
CA THR A 131 -35.92 -45.02 37.80
C THR A 131 -35.70 -43.68 37.11
N ASN A 132 -36.10 -42.60 37.79
CA ASN A 132 -35.89 -41.22 37.35
C ASN A 132 -34.55 -40.68 37.87
N CYS A 133 -33.95 -39.77 37.12
CA CYS A 133 -32.73 -39.10 37.57
C CYS A 133 -33.02 -38.20 38.79
N PRO A 134 -32.06 -38.09 39.73
CA PRO A 134 -32.17 -37.16 40.85
C PRO A 134 -32.39 -35.72 40.37
N LEU A 135 -33.02 -34.89 41.21
CA LEU A 135 -33.26 -33.48 40.94
C LEU A 135 -31.96 -32.77 40.53
N GLY A 136 -32.01 -32.02 39.42
CA GLY A 136 -30.86 -31.30 38.86
C GLY A 136 -30.07 -32.06 37.79
N TRP A 137 -30.43 -33.32 37.52
CA TRP A 137 -29.84 -34.14 36.45
C TRP A 137 -30.88 -34.52 35.40
N ASN A 138 -30.46 -34.56 34.15
CA ASN A 138 -31.29 -35.03 33.05
C ASN A 138 -30.91 -36.45 32.68
N LEU A 139 -31.90 -37.24 32.27
CA LEU A 139 -31.64 -38.55 31.68
C LEU A 139 -30.95 -38.35 30.33
N THR A 140 -29.74 -38.89 30.20
CA THR A 140 -29.00 -38.98 28.94
C THR A 140 -28.95 -40.43 28.51
N SER A 141 -29.45 -40.74 27.32
CA SER A 141 -29.51 -42.10 26.79
C SER A 141 -28.65 -42.20 25.54
N HIS A 142 -27.47 -42.80 25.66
CA HIS A 142 -26.66 -43.19 24.50
C HIS A 142 -26.75 -44.71 24.30
N SER A 143 -26.00 -45.49 25.08
CA SER A 143 -26.03 -46.96 25.07
C SER A 143 -26.43 -47.58 26.41
N LYS A 144 -26.46 -46.77 27.48
CA LYS A 144 -26.95 -47.09 28.83
C LYS A 144 -27.71 -45.88 29.36
N ARG A 145 -28.71 -46.10 30.22
CA ARG A 145 -29.43 -45.00 30.92
C ARG A 145 -28.47 -44.39 31.94
N THR A 146 -28.01 -43.17 31.68
CA THR A 146 -27.17 -42.41 32.61
C THR A 146 -27.82 -41.09 32.95
N CYS A 147 -27.54 -40.57 34.14
CA CYS A 147 -27.96 -39.23 34.53
C CYS A 147 -26.79 -38.27 34.34
N GLY A 148 -27.02 -37.17 33.64
CA GLY A 148 -26.01 -36.16 33.32
C GLY A 148 -26.62 -34.75 33.38
N LYS A 149 -25.81 -33.73 33.68
CA LYS A 149 -26.22 -32.35 33.49
C LYS A 149 -25.73 -31.90 32.12
N PHE A 150 -26.66 -31.68 31.18
CA PHE A 150 -26.33 -31.15 29.85
C PHE A 150 -26.67 -29.66 29.83
N ASN A 151 -25.66 -28.80 29.75
CA ASN A 151 -25.87 -27.36 29.66
C ASN A 151 -25.36 -26.89 28.29
N THR A 152 -26.27 -26.57 27.37
CA THR A 152 -25.93 -26.20 25.98
C THR A 152 -25.25 -24.84 25.85
N ARG A 153 -25.07 -24.09 26.94
CA ARG A 153 -24.59 -22.70 26.92
C ARG A 153 -23.23 -22.46 27.58
N ASN A 154 -22.72 -23.39 28.39
CA ASN A 154 -21.51 -23.18 29.18
C ASN A 154 -20.50 -24.30 28.91
N LEU A 155 -19.33 -23.93 28.39
CA LEU A 155 -18.15 -24.79 28.21
C LEU A 155 -17.44 -25.10 29.56
N PHE A 156 -18.16 -24.99 30.69
CA PHE A 156 -17.57 -25.02 32.04
C PHE A 156 -18.20 -26.11 32.92
N CYS A 157 -17.43 -26.59 33.89
CA CYS A 157 -17.83 -27.60 34.86
C CYS A 157 -18.90 -27.09 35.80
N ASP A 158 -19.94 -27.91 35.97
CA ASP A 158 -21.09 -27.58 36.78
C ASP A 158 -21.17 -28.60 37.94
N SER A 159 -21.10 -28.11 39.17
CA SER A 159 -21.22 -28.92 40.39
C SER A 159 -22.64 -28.84 40.93
N VAL A 160 -23.17 -29.96 41.44
CA VAL A 160 -24.48 -29.99 42.11
C VAL A 160 -24.30 -30.41 43.57
N LEU A 161 -25.02 -29.75 44.47
CA LEU A 161 -25.13 -30.18 45.86
C LEU A 161 -26.23 -31.24 45.97
N PHE A 162 -25.95 -32.30 46.72
CA PHE A 162 -26.94 -33.32 47.08
C PHE A 162 -27.19 -33.29 48.60
N PRO A 163 -28.44 -33.50 49.05
CA PRO A 163 -28.71 -33.78 50.45
C PRO A 163 -28.15 -35.15 50.83
N VAL A 164 -27.34 -35.21 51.89
CA VAL A 164 -26.55 -36.38 52.34
C VAL A 164 -27.37 -37.50 53.02
N SER A 165 -28.68 -37.55 52.83
CA SER A 165 -29.52 -38.59 53.43
C SER A 165 -29.73 -39.78 52.49
N GLY A 166 -28.97 -40.86 52.70
CA GLY A 166 -29.29 -42.20 52.16
C GLY A 166 -28.49 -42.68 50.94
N GLY A 167 -27.34 -42.07 50.62
CA GLY A 167 -26.44 -42.58 49.59
C GLY A 167 -25.32 -43.45 50.18
N ASP A 168 -25.10 -44.64 49.61
CA ASP A 168 -23.91 -45.45 49.91
C ASP A 168 -22.71 -44.91 49.12
N TYR A 169 -21.76 -44.31 49.86
CA TYR A 169 -20.50 -43.84 49.31
C TYR A 169 -19.50 -45.00 49.31
N THR A 170 -19.28 -45.63 48.16
CA THR A 170 -18.16 -46.57 48.00
C THR A 170 -16.96 -45.82 47.43
N SER A 171 -15.83 -45.84 48.15
CA SER A 171 -14.54 -45.32 47.67
C SER A 171 -13.93 -46.22 46.61
#